data_AF-A0A950Q529-F1
#
_entry.id   AF-A0A950Q529-F1
#
_cell.length_a   1.000
_cell.length_b   1.000
_cell.length_c   1.000
_cell.angle_alpha   90.00
_cell.angle_beta   90.00
_cell.angle_gamma   90.00
#
_symmetry.space_group_name_H-M   'P 1'
#
loop_
_entity.id
_entity.type
_entity.pdbx_description
1 polymer ?
#
loop_
_entity_poly.entity_id
_entity_poly.type
_entity_poly.pdbx_seq_one_letter_code
_entity_poly.pdbx_strand_id
1 'polypeptide(L)'
;MDRLIELYDAAIAQIEKNFEAFAKGKRKATPDPVYPYLGIEVEAVPRGSTLAFGKVTRPGFYGTTITAPRLFRAYLIEQLNLLTENTQADVYVGRSHTPIPLTFAVERAASAMSAEQRIELAQHFPLPRLDAADDTVVDGRRWTGDESGPLSLFTAERVDYSLHRLRHYTGTDPSSFQSFVLFTNYQRYIDEFIGYGLAEIEAGRAVRFIEPGMRISERGKPPSQPPLAKMPQMPAYHLVQPDGEGITLVNIGVGPSNAKTVTDHLAVLRPHVWLMVGHC
;
A
#
# COMPACT_ATOMS: atom_id res chain seq x y z
N MET A 1 -7.60 -6.47 -14.77
CA MET A 1 -7.32 -6.73 -13.33
C MET A 1 -6.86 -8.15 -13.06
N ASP A 2 -7.60 -9.18 -13.47
CA ASP A 2 -7.28 -10.57 -13.10
C ASP A 2 -5.87 -10.98 -13.53
N ARG A 3 -5.41 -10.51 -14.69
CA ARG A 3 -4.03 -10.74 -15.15
C ARG A 3 -2.96 -10.14 -14.24
N LEU A 4 -3.18 -8.96 -13.65
CA LEU A 4 -2.24 -8.37 -12.69
C LEU A 4 -2.14 -9.23 -11.43
N ILE A 5 -3.29 -9.70 -10.94
CA ILE A 5 -3.38 -10.58 -9.77
C ILE A 5 -2.68 -11.91 -10.04
N GLU A 6 -2.96 -12.54 -11.18
CA GLU A 6 -2.33 -13.81 -11.57
C GLU A 6 -0.80 -13.68 -11.65
N LEU A 7 -0.29 -12.63 -12.31
CA LEU A 7 1.15 -12.40 -12.44
C LEU A 7 1.81 -12.14 -11.08
N TYR A 8 1.17 -11.37 -10.21
CA TYR A 8 1.68 -11.08 -8.88
C TYR A 8 1.67 -12.32 -7.98
N ASP A 9 0.53 -13.01 -7.89
CA ASP A 9 0.39 -14.22 -7.06
C ASP A 9 1.38 -15.31 -7.51
N ALA A 10 1.58 -15.47 -8.83
CA ALA A 10 2.59 -16.39 -9.37
C ALA A 10 4.03 -15.98 -9.02
N ALA A 11 4.34 -14.68 -9.02
CA ALA A 11 5.65 -14.18 -8.62
C ALA A 11 5.91 -14.44 -7.14
N ILE A 12 4.96 -14.11 -6.26
CA ILE A 12 5.06 -14.35 -4.81
C ILE A 12 5.23 -15.84 -4.50
N ALA A 13 4.40 -16.71 -5.09
CA ALA A 13 4.50 -18.16 -4.89
C ALA A 13 5.87 -18.71 -5.34
N GLN A 14 6.45 -18.15 -6.41
CA GLN A 14 7.79 -18.53 -6.85
C GLN A 14 8.88 -18.06 -5.88
N ILE A 15 8.75 -16.87 -5.29
CA ILE A 15 9.68 -16.38 -4.26
C ILE A 15 9.64 -17.27 -3.02
N GLU A 16 8.44 -17.62 -2.52
CA GLU A 16 8.27 -18.52 -1.38
C GLU A 16 8.91 -19.89 -1.65
N LYS A 17 8.67 -20.46 -2.84
CA LYS A 17 9.28 -21.72 -3.26
C LYS A 17 10.82 -21.64 -3.33
N ASN A 18 11.35 -20.52 -3.84
CA ASN A 18 12.80 -20.29 -3.90
C ASN A 18 13.40 -20.18 -2.50
N PHE A 19 12.72 -19.47 -1.59
CA PHE A 19 13.11 -19.33 -0.19
C PHE A 19 13.11 -20.68 0.53
N GLU A 20 12.09 -21.52 0.35
CA GLU A 20 12.07 -22.87 0.92
C GLU A 20 13.20 -23.76 0.38
N ALA A 21 13.49 -23.68 -0.92
CA ALA A 21 14.57 -24.43 -1.53
C ALA A 21 15.93 -23.99 -0.95
N PHE A 22 16.13 -22.68 -0.80
CA PHE A 22 17.29 -22.09 -0.15
C PHE A 22 17.43 -22.56 1.30
N ALA A 23 16.35 -22.54 2.09
CA ALA A 23 16.34 -23.03 3.46
C ALA A 23 16.70 -24.53 3.58
N LYS A 24 16.40 -25.32 2.54
CA LYS A 24 16.77 -26.75 2.41
C LYS A 24 18.17 -26.96 1.82
N GLY A 25 19.00 -25.91 1.71
CA GLY A 25 20.37 -25.97 1.20
C GLY A 25 20.50 -26.06 -0.33
N LYS A 26 19.40 -25.92 -1.08
CA LYS A 26 19.45 -25.88 -2.55
C LYS A 26 19.73 -24.45 -3.01
N ARG A 27 20.91 -24.21 -3.57
CA ARG A 27 21.39 -22.88 -4.01
C ARG A 27 21.21 -22.63 -5.53
N LYS A 28 20.23 -23.28 -6.19
CA LYS A 28 20.09 -23.21 -7.65
C LYS A 28 19.57 -21.83 -8.07
N ALA A 29 20.25 -21.18 -9.02
CA ALA A 29 19.83 -19.89 -9.58
C ALA A 29 18.57 -20.07 -10.44
N THR A 30 17.43 -19.59 -9.96
CA THR A 30 16.24 -19.33 -10.78
C THR A 30 16.17 -17.83 -11.05
N PRO A 31 15.68 -17.38 -12.22
CA PRO A 31 15.43 -15.96 -12.45
C PRO A 31 14.56 -15.37 -11.35
N ASP A 32 14.92 -14.17 -10.90
CA ASP A 32 14.17 -13.47 -9.86
C ASP A 32 12.75 -13.15 -10.33
N PRO A 33 11.72 -13.50 -9.54
CA PRO A 33 10.36 -13.09 -9.85
C PRO A 33 10.24 -11.56 -9.83
N VAL A 34 9.48 -11.03 -10.78
CA VAL A 34 9.36 -9.59 -11.06
C VAL A 34 7.94 -9.10 -10.81
N TYR A 35 7.79 -7.80 -10.52
CA TYR A 35 6.48 -7.18 -10.42
C TYR A 35 5.73 -7.23 -11.76
N PRO A 36 4.39 -7.31 -11.74
CA PRO A 36 3.57 -6.98 -12.90
C PRO A 36 3.83 -5.54 -13.38
N TYR A 37 3.68 -5.34 -14.68
CA TYR A 37 3.71 -4.04 -15.34
C TYR A 37 2.33 -3.72 -15.90
N LEU A 38 1.86 -2.50 -15.63
CA LEU A 38 0.64 -1.94 -16.22
C LEU A 38 1.05 -0.78 -17.11
N GLY A 39 0.73 -0.88 -18.40
CA GLY A 39 0.92 0.17 -19.38
C GLY A 39 -0.40 0.59 -20.01
N ILE A 40 -0.46 1.84 -20.47
CA ILE A 40 -1.49 2.34 -21.36
C ILE A 40 -0.87 3.07 -22.54
N GLU A 41 -1.55 3.04 -23.68
CA GLU A 41 -1.23 3.85 -24.83
C GLU A 41 -2.39 4.81 -25.10
N VAL A 42 -2.06 6.08 -25.29
CA VAL A 42 -3.04 7.13 -25.57
C VAL A 42 -2.68 7.80 -26.89
N GLU A 43 -3.50 7.58 -27.91
CA GLU A 43 -3.30 8.19 -29.23
C GLU A 43 -3.71 9.66 -29.27
N ALA A 44 -4.78 10.00 -28.55
CA ALA A 44 -5.35 11.35 -28.53
C ALA A 44 -5.90 11.70 -27.15
N VAL A 45 -5.81 12.99 -26.80
CA VAL A 45 -6.32 13.52 -25.54
C VAL A 45 -7.47 14.51 -25.83
N PRO A 46 -8.60 14.46 -25.09
CA PRO A 46 -9.69 15.40 -25.25
C PRO A 46 -9.25 16.86 -25.10
N ARG A 47 -9.84 17.76 -25.91
CA ARG A 47 -9.64 19.21 -25.80
C ARG A 47 -10.44 19.76 -24.61
N GLY A 48 -9.96 19.51 -23.40
CA GLY A 48 -10.54 19.98 -22.14
C GLY A 48 -11.15 18.86 -21.31
N SER A 49 -10.83 18.85 -20.01
CA SER A 49 -11.42 17.94 -19.02
C SER A 49 -11.49 18.66 -17.67
N THR A 50 -12.64 18.58 -17.02
CA THR A 50 -12.87 19.11 -15.66
C THR A 50 -12.45 18.13 -14.57
N LEU A 51 -12.03 16.91 -14.93
CA LEU A 51 -11.60 15.91 -13.96
C LEU A 51 -10.33 16.36 -13.25
N ALA A 52 -10.27 16.17 -11.94
CA ALA A 52 -9.08 16.45 -11.15
C ALA A 52 -8.00 15.36 -11.32
N PHE A 53 -8.41 14.11 -11.57
CA PHE A 53 -7.55 12.93 -11.74
C PHE A 53 -8.09 12.02 -12.86
N GLY A 54 -7.42 10.88 -13.12
CA GLY A 54 -7.85 9.94 -14.17
C GLY A 54 -7.72 10.49 -15.59
N LYS A 55 -6.74 11.36 -15.84
CA LYS A 55 -6.48 11.99 -17.14
C LYS A 55 -4.99 12.09 -17.44
N VAL A 56 -4.66 12.07 -18.73
CA VAL A 56 -3.32 12.39 -19.25
C VAL A 56 -3.35 13.71 -20.01
N THR A 57 -2.21 14.38 -20.13
CA THR A 57 -2.11 15.71 -20.74
C THR A 57 -1.58 15.71 -22.17
N ARG A 58 -1.01 14.59 -22.64
CA ARG A 58 -0.47 14.43 -23.99
C ARG A 58 -0.65 12.98 -24.46
N PRO A 59 -0.70 12.74 -25.78
CA PRO A 59 -0.56 11.40 -26.33
C PRO A 59 0.77 10.76 -25.94
N GLY A 60 0.81 9.43 -25.90
CA GLY A 60 2.00 8.64 -25.66
C GLY A 60 1.73 7.38 -24.84
N PHE A 61 2.82 6.69 -24.50
CA PHE A 61 2.81 5.53 -23.63
C PHE A 61 3.02 5.95 -22.18
N TYR A 62 2.24 5.37 -21.29
CA TYR A 62 2.38 5.54 -19.85
C TYR A 62 2.42 4.18 -19.18
N GLY A 63 3.25 4.00 -18.16
CA GLY A 63 3.22 2.75 -17.42
C GLY A 63 3.83 2.83 -16.04
N THR A 64 3.66 1.75 -15.29
CA THR A 64 4.15 1.62 -13.91
C THR A 64 4.19 0.15 -13.49
N THR A 65 5.04 -0.14 -12.52
CA THR A 65 5.03 -1.43 -11.82
C THR A 65 3.93 -1.47 -10.77
N ILE A 66 3.28 -2.62 -10.62
CA ILE A 66 2.17 -2.81 -9.67
C ILE A 66 2.54 -3.85 -8.61
N THR A 67 2.26 -3.54 -7.35
CA THR A 67 2.27 -4.48 -6.22
C THR A 67 0.89 -4.57 -5.58
N ALA A 68 0.66 -5.61 -4.77
CA ALA A 68 -0.57 -5.85 -4.01
C ALA A 68 -1.87 -5.56 -4.82
N PRO A 69 -2.03 -6.12 -6.04
CA PRO A 69 -3.13 -5.75 -6.94
C PRO A 69 -4.52 -6.05 -6.37
N ARG A 70 -4.64 -6.96 -5.38
CA ARG A 70 -5.87 -7.23 -4.64
C ARG A 70 -6.23 -6.06 -3.71
N LEU A 71 -5.25 -5.50 -3.00
CA LEU A 71 -5.44 -4.33 -2.13
C LEU A 71 -5.89 -3.12 -2.95
N PHE A 72 -5.23 -2.86 -4.07
CA PHE A 72 -5.53 -1.70 -4.93
C PHE A 72 -6.61 -1.98 -5.99
N ARG A 73 -7.37 -3.08 -5.88
CA ARG A 73 -8.29 -3.50 -6.95
C ARG A 73 -9.32 -2.42 -7.30
N ALA A 74 -9.98 -1.86 -6.29
CA ALA A 74 -11.01 -0.83 -6.49
C ALA A 74 -10.41 0.42 -7.15
N TYR A 75 -9.31 0.93 -6.59
CA TYR A 75 -8.57 2.08 -7.11
C TYR A 75 -8.13 1.88 -8.56
N LEU A 76 -7.48 0.76 -8.88
CA LEU A 76 -6.97 0.50 -10.23
C LEU A 76 -8.10 0.39 -11.26
N ILE A 77 -9.23 -0.23 -10.90
CA ILE A 77 -10.40 -0.30 -11.78
C ILE A 77 -10.96 1.09 -12.04
N GLU A 78 -11.16 1.89 -11.00
CA GLU A 78 -11.68 3.25 -11.14
C GLU A 78 -10.79 4.10 -12.05
N GLN A 79 -9.47 4.10 -11.80
CA GLN A 79 -8.54 4.90 -12.59
C GLN A 79 -8.46 4.43 -14.05
N LEU A 80 -8.44 3.11 -14.29
CA LEU A 80 -8.42 2.57 -15.64
C LEU A 80 -9.72 2.88 -16.39
N ASN A 81 -10.88 2.78 -15.74
CA ASN A 81 -12.16 3.14 -16.34
C ASN A 81 -12.19 4.62 -16.74
N LEU A 82 -11.73 5.52 -15.86
CA LEU A 82 -11.64 6.94 -16.19
C LEU A 82 -10.73 7.18 -17.41
N LEU A 83 -9.59 6.49 -17.49
CA LEU A 83 -8.67 6.66 -18.63
C LEU A 83 -9.26 6.11 -19.93
N THR A 84 -9.85 4.92 -19.90
CA THR A 84 -10.44 4.30 -21.11
C THR A 84 -11.67 5.04 -21.60
N GLU A 85 -12.53 5.52 -20.69
CA GLU A 85 -13.73 6.30 -21.05
C GLU A 85 -13.36 7.67 -21.65
N ASN A 86 -12.30 8.32 -21.15
CA ASN A 86 -11.93 9.66 -21.59
C ASN A 86 -11.03 9.68 -22.81
N THR A 87 -10.12 8.71 -22.96
CA THR A 87 -9.07 8.76 -24.01
C THR A 87 -9.07 7.55 -24.92
N GLN A 88 -9.98 6.58 -24.73
CA GLN A 88 -9.98 5.30 -25.45
C GLN A 88 -8.64 4.57 -25.37
N ALA A 89 -7.94 4.69 -24.23
CA ALA A 89 -6.60 4.14 -24.06
C ALA A 89 -6.58 2.62 -24.23
N ASP A 90 -5.58 2.11 -24.94
CA ASP A 90 -5.27 0.68 -24.96
C ASP A 90 -4.53 0.30 -23.69
N VAL A 91 -4.93 -0.81 -23.05
CA VAL A 91 -4.37 -1.25 -21.76
C VAL A 91 -3.52 -2.50 -21.95
N TYR A 92 -2.28 -2.43 -21.49
CA TYR A 92 -1.30 -3.50 -21.57
C TYR A 92 -0.94 -4.01 -20.17
N VAL A 93 -0.95 -5.34 -20.00
CA VAL A 93 -0.53 -5.98 -18.75
C VAL A 93 0.52 -7.04 -19.04
N GLY A 94 1.68 -6.90 -18.42
CA GLY A 94 2.83 -7.78 -18.64
C GLY A 94 3.67 -7.98 -17.39
N ARG A 95 4.84 -8.59 -17.57
CA ARG A 95 5.88 -8.68 -16.54
C ARG A 95 6.81 -7.49 -16.69
N SER A 96 7.19 -6.86 -15.58
CA SER A 96 8.22 -5.83 -15.59
C SER A 96 9.62 -6.44 -15.65
N HIS A 97 10.64 -5.58 -15.58
CA HIS A 97 12.03 -5.97 -15.37
C HIS A 97 12.48 -5.78 -13.92
N THR A 98 11.57 -5.38 -13.03
CA THR A 98 11.88 -5.03 -11.63
C THR A 98 11.64 -6.25 -10.73
N PRO A 99 12.68 -6.80 -10.09
CA PRO A 99 12.52 -7.94 -9.19
C PRO A 99 11.79 -7.54 -7.92
N ILE A 100 11.04 -8.47 -7.32
CA ILE A 100 10.37 -8.27 -6.04
C ILE A 100 11.33 -8.63 -4.90
N PRO A 101 11.64 -7.71 -3.98
CA PRO A 101 12.48 -8.02 -2.83
C PRO A 101 11.90 -9.08 -1.91
N LEU A 102 12.74 -10.04 -1.48
CA LEU A 102 12.32 -11.15 -0.61
C LEU A 102 11.64 -10.67 0.67
N THR A 103 12.13 -9.56 1.23
CA THR A 103 11.65 -8.96 2.48
C THR A 103 10.17 -8.60 2.43
N PHE A 104 9.62 -8.30 1.25
CA PHE A 104 8.21 -7.95 1.08
C PHE A 104 7.35 -9.19 0.80
N ALA A 105 7.93 -10.25 0.24
CA ALA A 105 7.22 -11.49 -0.09
C ALA A 105 7.11 -12.46 1.09
N VAL A 106 8.14 -12.57 1.95
CA VAL A 106 8.25 -13.64 2.97
C VAL A 106 8.41 -13.07 4.39
N GLU A 107 7.67 -12.01 4.68
CA GLU A 107 7.75 -11.16 5.87
C GLU A 107 7.81 -11.93 7.20
N ARG A 108 7.08 -13.06 7.33
CA ARG A 108 7.08 -13.90 8.55
C ARG A 108 8.36 -14.72 8.75
N ALA A 109 9.13 -15.00 7.70
CA ALA A 109 10.33 -15.83 7.81
C ALA A 109 11.57 -15.03 8.20
N ALA A 110 11.65 -13.74 7.81
CA ALA A 110 12.84 -12.92 8.01
C ALA A 110 13.07 -12.49 9.47
N SER A 111 12.02 -12.37 10.29
CA SER A 111 12.11 -11.90 11.68
C SER A 111 12.79 -12.91 12.62
N ALA A 112 12.84 -14.19 12.25
CA ALA A 112 13.41 -15.27 13.08
C ALA A 112 14.87 -15.62 12.73
N MET A 113 15.51 -14.88 11.82
CA MET A 113 16.81 -15.27 11.25
C MET A 113 18.02 -14.63 11.96
N SER A 114 19.12 -15.37 12.06
CA SER A 114 20.41 -14.87 12.57
C SER A 114 21.05 -13.86 11.61
N ALA A 115 22.07 -13.13 12.09
CA ALA A 115 22.79 -12.15 11.27
C ALA A 115 23.49 -12.81 10.07
N GLU A 116 24.06 -13.99 10.26
CA GLU A 116 24.76 -14.77 9.22
C GLU A 116 23.79 -15.23 8.12
N GLN A 117 22.59 -15.69 8.51
CA GLN A 117 21.56 -16.08 7.56
C GLN A 117 21.06 -14.89 6.72
N ARG A 118 21.00 -13.68 7.29
CA ARG A 118 20.62 -12.47 6.56
C ARG A 118 21.67 -12.07 5.52
N ILE A 119 22.95 -12.21 5.84
CA ILE A 119 24.05 -11.96 4.89
C ILE A 119 23.97 -12.95 3.72
N GLU A 120 23.71 -14.22 4.01
CA GLU A 120 23.60 -15.23 2.97
C GLU A 120 22.37 -15.02 2.07
N LEU A 121 21.24 -14.59 2.65
CA LEU A 121 20.04 -14.23 1.88
C LEU A 121 20.28 -13.03 0.96
N ALA A 122 20.98 -12.00 1.45
CA ALA A 122 21.32 -10.82 0.67
C ALA A 122 22.14 -11.13 -0.60
N GLN A 123 22.86 -12.27 -0.61
CA GLN A 123 23.63 -12.71 -1.77
C GLN A 123 22.79 -13.50 -2.79
N HIS A 124 21.63 -14.02 -2.39
CA HIS A 124 20.84 -14.96 -3.19
C HIS A 124 19.46 -14.42 -3.59
N PHE A 125 19.01 -13.33 -2.97
CA PHE A 125 17.71 -12.74 -3.23
C PHE A 125 17.81 -11.23 -3.43
N PRO A 126 16.91 -10.64 -4.24
CA PRO A 126 16.79 -9.19 -4.38
C PRO A 126 16.51 -8.54 -3.03
N LEU A 127 17.25 -7.47 -2.75
CA LEU A 127 17.02 -6.60 -1.59
C LEU A 127 16.27 -5.33 -2.02
N PRO A 128 15.53 -4.69 -1.09
CA PRO A 128 14.94 -3.39 -1.36
C PRO A 128 16.01 -2.38 -1.76
N ARG A 129 15.82 -1.76 -2.92
CA ARG A 129 16.68 -0.69 -3.42
C ARG A 129 16.19 0.65 -2.91
N LEU A 130 16.93 1.26 -1.99
CA LEU A 130 16.56 2.55 -1.39
C LEU A 130 16.57 3.71 -2.39
N ASP A 131 17.39 3.60 -3.43
CA ASP A 131 17.48 4.54 -4.56
C ASP A 131 16.33 4.37 -5.57
N ALA A 132 15.73 3.19 -5.66
CA ALA A 132 14.63 2.90 -6.60
C ALA A 132 13.24 3.23 -6.03
N ALA A 133 13.12 3.34 -4.70
CA ALA A 133 11.92 3.86 -4.03
C ALA A 133 11.90 5.41 -4.10
N ASP A 134 12.02 5.95 -5.31
CA ASP A 134 12.14 7.39 -5.57
C ASP A 134 10.76 8.05 -5.64
N ASP A 135 10.65 9.25 -5.08
CA ASP A 135 9.47 10.11 -5.11
C ASP A 135 9.49 11.08 -6.32
N THR A 136 10.38 10.88 -7.31
CA THR A 136 10.51 11.68 -8.55
C THR A 136 9.21 12.22 -9.14
N VAL A 137 8.20 11.36 -9.30
CA VAL A 137 6.91 11.74 -9.89
C VAL A 137 6.13 12.66 -8.96
N VAL A 138 6.15 12.39 -7.66
CA VAL A 138 5.47 13.19 -6.61
C VAL A 138 6.19 14.52 -6.37
N ASP A 139 7.51 14.54 -6.47
CA ASP A 139 8.35 15.74 -6.40
C ASP A 139 8.21 16.63 -7.64
N GLY A 140 7.42 16.21 -8.63
CA GLY A 140 7.16 16.98 -9.85
C GLY A 140 8.37 17.10 -10.77
N ARG A 141 9.34 16.18 -10.68
CA ARG A 141 10.47 16.16 -11.62
C ARG A 141 9.94 15.97 -13.04
N ARG A 142 10.49 16.76 -13.97
CA ARG A 142 9.95 16.88 -15.33
C ARG A 142 10.23 15.60 -16.13
N TRP A 143 9.17 14.86 -16.45
CA TRP A 143 9.21 13.83 -17.50
C TRP A 143 9.36 14.49 -18.88
N THR A 144 10.47 14.22 -19.56
CA THR A 144 10.85 14.87 -20.83
C THR A 144 9.99 14.40 -22.00
N GLY A 145 9.47 13.17 -21.97
CA GLY A 145 8.63 12.61 -23.04
C GLY A 145 9.34 11.64 -23.98
N ASP A 146 10.65 11.42 -23.78
CA ASP A 146 11.46 10.56 -24.66
C ASP A 146 11.27 9.05 -24.36
N GLU A 147 10.75 8.74 -23.18
CA GLU A 147 10.42 7.39 -22.70
C GLU A 147 8.96 7.34 -22.24
N SER A 148 8.44 6.14 -21.89
CA SER A 148 7.10 6.01 -21.32
C SER A 148 6.91 6.90 -20.08
N GLY A 149 5.80 7.63 -20.03
CA GLY A 149 5.44 8.47 -18.90
C GLY A 149 5.00 7.67 -17.68
N PRO A 150 5.05 8.26 -16.47
CA PRO A 150 4.55 7.60 -15.28
C PRO A 150 3.02 7.49 -15.30
N LEU A 151 2.49 6.27 -15.15
CA LEU A 151 1.05 6.03 -15.04
C LEU A 151 0.51 6.28 -13.63
N SER A 152 1.36 6.11 -12.61
CA SER A 152 1.03 6.33 -11.21
C SER A 152 2.06 7.22 -10.53
N LEU A 153 1.70 7.76 -9.37
CA LEU A 153 2.61 8.55 -8.54
C LEU A 153 3.74 7.72 -7.90
N PHE A 154 3.48 6.44 -7.66
CA PHE A 154 4.41 5.55 -6.95
C PHE A 154 4.61 4.26 -7.75
N THR A 155 5.85 3.78 -7.76
CA THR A 155 6.23 2.46 -8.28
C THR A 155 5.91 1.36 -7.27
N ALA A 156 5.87 0.10 -7.72
CA ALA A 156 5.65 -1.06 -6.85
C ALA A 156 6.61 -1.11 -5.65
N GLU A 157 7.91 -0.86 -5.87
CA GLU A 157 8.94 -0.88 -4.81
C GLU A 157 8.65 0.17 -3.72
N ARG A 158 8.26 1.39 -4.13
CA ARG A 158 7.91 2.48 -3.20
C ARG A 158 6.63 2.19 -2.43
N VAL A 159 5.65 1.58 -3.08
CA VAL A 159 4.40 1.13 -2.44
C VAL A 159 4.71 0.06 -1.40
N ASP A 160 5.40 -1.03 -1.75
CA ASP A 160 5.73 -2.12 -0.82
C ASP A 160 6.52 -1.64 0.39
N TYR A 161 7.53 -0.79 0.18
CA TYR A 161 8.29 -0.17 1.26
C TYR A 161 7.37 0.55 2.26
N SER A 162 6.41 1.30 1.72
CA SER A 162 5.48 2.10 2.52
C SER A 162 4.43 1.25 3.22
N LEU A 163 3.91 0.21 2.57
CA LEU A 163 2.98 -0.75 3.19
C LEU A 163 3.64 -1.45 4.39
N HIS A 164 4.91 -1.86 4.24
CA HIS A 164 5.67 -2.47 5.32
C HIS A 164 5.92 -1.47 6.47
N ARG A 165 6.28 -0.22 6.16
CA ARG A 165 6.46 0.82 7.17
C ARG A 165 5.16 1.20 7.88
N LEU A 166 4.05 1.31 7.16
CA LEU A 166 2.73 1.55 7.76
C LEU A 166 2.41 0.47 8.78
N ARG A 167 2.57 -0.81 8.42
CA ARG A 167 2.33 -1.90 9.36
C ARG A 167 3.20 -1.78 10.61
N HIS A 168 4.50 -1.49 10.43
CA HIS A 168 5.42 -1.32 11.55
C HIS A 168 5.05 -0.15 12.48
N TYR A 169 4.76 1.02 11.92
CA TYR A 169 4.49 2.22 12.71
C TYR A 169 3.10 2.24 13.33
N THR A 170 2.12 1.59 12.70
CA THR A 170 0.71 1.66 13.13
C THR A 170 0.21 0.41 13.84
N GLY A 171 0.92 -0.71 13.70
CA GLY A 171 0.53 -2.00 14.26
C GLY A 171 -0.72 -2.59 13.60
N THR A 172 -1.10 -2.12 12.41
CA THR A 172 -2.29 -2.57 11.68
C THR A 172 -1.94 -3.01 10.27
N ASP A 173 -2.77 -3.88 9.68
CA ASP A 173 -2.60 -4.27 8.29
C ASP A 173 -3.00 -3.12 7.35
N PRO A 174 -2.21 -2.78 6.33
CA PRO A 174 -2.56 -1.72 5.39
C PRO A 174 -3.93 -1.87 4.70
N SER A 175 -4.45 -3.09 4.56
CA SER A 175 -5.81 -3.33 4.04
C SER A 175 -6.94 -2.87 4.98
N SER A 176 -6.60 -2.52 6.22
CA SER A 176 -7.55 -1.97 7.20
C SER A 176 -7.73 -0.47 7.07
N PHE A 177 -6.86 0.22 6.34
CA PHE A 177 -6.97 1.67 6.15
C PHE A 177 -8.20 2.02 5.32
N GLN A 178 -8.87 3.08 5.77
CA GLN A 178 -10.05 3.64 5.13
C GLN A 178 -9.66 4.91 4.35
N SER A 179 -10.49 5.29 3.38
CA SER A 179 -10.20 6.44 2.51
C SER A 179 -10.21 7.79 3.23
N PHE A 180 -10.91 7.88 4.37
CA PHE A 180 -10.98 9.08 5.21
C PHE A 180 -10.09 8.90 6.44
N VAL A 181 -9.08 9.77 6.57
CA VAL A 181 -8.07 9.67 7.62
C VAL A 181 -8.12 10.87 8.55
N LEU A 182 -8.04 10.61 9.85
CA LEU A 182 -7.86 11.61 10.90
C LEU A 182 -6.49 11.40 11.54
N PHE A 183 -5.78 12.48 11.76
CA PHE A 183 -4.57 12.53 12.57
C PHE A 183 -4.87 13.20 13.90
N THR A 184 -4.30 12.67 14.97
CA THR A 184 -4.35 13.32 16.28
C THR A 184 -2.99 13.27 16.96
N ASN A 185 -2.72 14.25 17.82
CA ASN A 185 -1.55 14.30 18.70
C ASN A 185 -1.88 14.02 20.16
N TYR A 186 -3.14 13.66 20.48
CA TYR A 186 -3.60 13.58 21.86
C TYR A 186 -4.42 12.31 22.13
N GLN A 187 -4.00 11.55 23.15
CA GLN A 187 -4.52 10.22 23.46
C GLN A 187 -6.02 10.21 23.73
N ARG A 188 -6.59 11.28 24.30
CA ARG A 188 -8.02 11.34 24.61
C ARG A 188 -8.90 11.17 23.37
N TYR A 189 -8.49 11.67 22.20
CA TYR A 189 -9.26 11.47 20.96
C TYR A 189 -9.32 9.98 20.57
N ILE A 190 -8.31 9.20 20.92
CA ILE A 190 -8.30 7.75 20.67
C ILE A 190 -9.33 7.06 21.55
N ASP A 191 -9.36 7.39 22.84
CA ASP A 191 -10.30 6.76 23.79
C ASP A 191 -11.76 7.07 23.39
N GLU A 192 -12.04 8.31 23.00
CA GLU A 192 -13.36 8.73 22.48
C GLU A 192 -13.69 8.03 21.15
N PHE A 193 -12.72 7.88 20.24
CA PHE A 193 -12.93 7.19 18.96
C PHE A 193 -13.18 5.69 19.13
N ILE A 194 -12.55 5.03 20.10
CA ILE A 194 -12.83 3.64 20.46
C ILE A 194 -14.26 3.53 20.98
N GLY A 195 -14.67 4.40 21.92
CA GLY A 195 -16.04 4.42 22.43
C GLY A 195 -17.08 4.64 21.33
N TYR A 196 -16.85 5.62 20.45
CA TYR A 196 -17.67 5.89 19.28
C TYR A 196 -17.74 4.68 18.34
N GLY A 197 -16.59 4.12 17.95
CA GLY A 197 -16.53 3.00 17.02
C GLY A 197 -17.27 1.77 17.52
N LEU A 198 -17.14 1.43 18.81
CA LEU A 198 -17.88 0.33 19.42
C LEU A 198 -19.39 0.60 19.45
N ALA A 199 -19.81 1.84 19.71
CA ALA A 199 -21.22 2.23 19.63
C ALA A 199 -21.78 2.12 18.20
N GLU A 200 -21.00 2.47 17.18
CA GLU A 200 -21.39 2.32 15.77
C GLU A 200 -21.56 0.84 15.36
N ILE A 201 -20.74 -0.05 15.91
CA ILE A 201 -20.86 -1.51 15.73
C ILE A 201 -22.15 -2.03 16.37
N GLU A 202 -22.44 -1.62 17.61
CA GLU A 202 -23.68 -1.98 18.33
C GLU A 202 -24.93 -1.32 17.73
N ALA A 203 -24.79 -0.20 17.02
CA ALA A 203 -25.87 0.43 16.25
C ALA A 203 -26.04 -0.17 14.84
N GLY A 204 -24.99 -0.74 14.27
CA GLY A 204 -25.06 -1.57 13.04
C GLY A 204 -24.73 -0.78 11.79
N ARG A 205 -24.16 0.41 12.01
CA ARG A 205 -23.67 1.33 10.98
C ARG A 205 -22.23 1.04 10.59
N ALA A 206 -21.51 0.27 11.41
CA ALA A 206 -20.18 -0.24 11.12
C ALA A 206 -20.15 -1.77 11.10
N VAL A 207 -19.23 -2.31 10.30
CA VAL A 207 -19.03 -3.75 10.12
C VAL A 207 -18.04 -4.28 11.16
N ARG A 208 -16.93 -3.57 11.35
CA ARG A 208 -15.85 -3.96 12.28
C ARG A 208 -15.07 -2.73 12.76
N PHE A 209 -14.57 -2.81 13.98
CA PHE A 209 -13.62 -1.85 14.53
C PHE A 209 -12.28 -2.55 14.74
N ILE A 210 -11.21 -2.00 14.16
CA ILE A 210 -9.87 -2.62 14.15
C ILE A 210 -8.92 -1.73 14.95
N GLU A 211 -8.34 -2.30 16.00
CA GLU A 211 -7.35 -1.67 16.86
C GLU A 211 -5.93 -2.19 16.53
N PRO A 212 -4.86 -1.50 16.98
CA PRO A 212 -3.50 -1.97 16.85
C PRO A 212 -3.30 -3.41 17.34
N GLY A 213 -2.47 -4.14 16.62
CA GLY A 213 -2.25 -5.57 16.81
C GLY A 213 -3.17 -6.45 15.96
N MET A 214 -4.09 -5.89 15.17
CA MET A 214 -5.19 -6.61 14.51
C MET A 214 -6.22 -7.16 15.50
N ARG A 215 -6.51 -6.40 16.56
CA ARG A 215 -7.64 -6.66 17.45
C ARG A 215 -8.92 -6.16 16.79
N ILE A 216 -9.82 -7.08 16.47
CA ILE A 216 -11.04 -6.82 15.70
C ILE A 216 -12.24 -7.00 16.61
N SER A 217 -13.11 -5.99 16.64
CA SER A 217 -14.40 -6.02 17.32
C SER A 217 -15.53 -6.02 16.28
N GLU A 218 -16.45 -6.98 16.42
CA GLU A 218 -17.64 -7.15 15.57
C GLU A 218 -18.87 -7.29 16.45
N ARG A 219 -20.05 -6.96 15.90
CA ARG A 219 -21.32 -7.01 16.62
C ARG A 219 -21.58 -8.39 17.22
N GLY A 220 -21.92 -8.43 18.51
CA GLY A 220 -22.32 -9.64 19.21
C GLY A 220 -21.19 -10.67 19.38
N LYS A 221 -19.93 -10.30 19.14
CA LYS A 221 -18.77 -11.15 19.36
C LYS A 221 -17.79 -10.49 20.34
N PRO A 222 -17.10 -11.28 21.18
CA PRO A 222 -15.97 -10.74 21.91
C PRO A 222 -14.86 -10.33 20.92
N PRO A 223 -14.01 -9.35 21.28
CA PRO A 223 -12.86 -8.96 20.47
C PRO A 223 -11.94 -10.14 20.14
N SER A 224 -11.37 -10.17 18.93
CA SER A 224 -10.62 -11.32 18.39
C SER A 224 -9.37 -11.72 19.19
N GLN A 225 -8.79 -10.79 19.94
CA GLN A 225 -7.55 -10.97 20.70
C GLN A 225 -7.41 -9.88 21.77
N PRO A 226 -6.57 -10.08 22.81
CA PRO A 226 -6.34 -9.05 23.83
C PRO A 226 -5.70 -7.77 23.26
N PRO A 227 -5.81 -6.62 23.96
CA PRO A 227 -5.09 -5.41 23.60
C PRO A 227 -3.58 -5.60 23.62
N LEU A 228 -2.85 -4.81 22.82
CA LEU A 228 -1.39 -4.83 22.84
C LEU A 228 -0.84 -4.31 24.17
N ALA A 229 0.14 -5.04 24.72
CA ALA A 229 0.86 -4.59 25.91
C ALA A 229 1.78 -3.39 25.64
N LYS A 230 2.33 -3.30 24.42
CA LYS A 230 3.17 -2.19 23.97
C LYS A 230 2.63 -1.64 22.66
N MET A 231 2.26 -0.36 22.68
CA MET A 231 1.75 0.32 21.50
C MET A 231 2.87 0.61 20.50
N PRO A 232 2.57 0.59 19.19
CA PRO A 232 3.49 1.04 18.17
C PRO A 232 3.66 2.58 18.24
N GLN A 233 4.61 3.13 17.48
CA GLN A 233 4.96 4.55 17.55
C GLN A 233 3.79 5.48 17.16
N MET A 234 3.00 5.10 16.16
CA MET A 234 1.90 5.89 15.63
C MET A 234 0.65 5.02 15.45
N PRO A 235 0.00 4.58 16.54
CA PRO A 235 -1.06 3.58 16.48
C PRO A 235 -2.24 4.05 15.63
N ALA A 236 -2.74 3.16 14.76
CA ALA A 236 -3.92 3.41 13.93
C ALA A 236 -5.12 2.57 14.36
N TYR A 237 -6.30 3.15 14.19
CA TYR A 237 -7.59 2.55 14.51
C TYR A 237 -8.51 2.73 13.31
N HIS A 238 -9.27 1.70 12.96
CA HIS A 238 -10.08 1.71 11.75
C HIS A 238 -11.52 1.34 12.08
N LEU A 239 -12.43 2.30 11.87
CA LEU A 239 -13.86 2.05 11.85
C LEU A 239 -14.25 1.71 10.42
N VAL A 240 -14.52 0.43 10.16
CA VAL A 240 -14.88 -0.05 8.83
C VAL A 240 -16.39 -0.01 8.69
N GLN A 241 -16.86 0.84 7.78
CA GLN A 241 -18.27 0.95 7.41
C GLN A 241 -18.54 0.23 6.09
N PRO A 242 -19.82 -0.07 5.77
CA PRO A 242 -20.18 -0.49 4.42
C PRO A 242 -19.69 0.50 3.35
N ASP A 243 -19.55 0.02 2.12
CA ASP A 243 -19.26 0.85 0.93
C ASP A 243 -17.94 1.64 0.93
N GLY A 244 -17.04 1.38 1.89
CA GLY A 244 -15.72 2.03 1.96
C GLY A 244 -15.74 3.43 2.56
N GLU A 245 -16.84 3.81 3.22
CA GLU A 245 -17.00 5.12 3.88
C GLU A 245 -16.42 5.16 5.31
N GLY A 246 -15.61 4.17 5.67
CA GLY A 246 -15.02 4.10 7.00
C GLY A 246 -14.03 5.22 7.31
N ILE A 247 -13.62 5.28 8.58
CA ILE A 247 -12.68 6.28 9.08
C ILE A 247 -11.47 5.57 9.69
N THR A 248 -10.27 6.05 9.35
CA THR A 248 -9.04 5.71 10.06
C THR A 248 -8.61 6.85 10.95
N LEU A 249 -8.32 6.60 12.22
CA LEU A 249 -7.69 7.55 13.13
C LEU A 249 -6.26 7.07 13.44
N VAL A 250 -5.27 7.92 13.21
CA VAL A 250 -3.87 7.65 13.56
C VAL A 250 -3.40 8.66 14.60
N ASN A 251 -2.95 8.15 15.76
CA ASN A 251 -2.26 8.99 16.72
C ASN A 251 -0.81 9.16 16.27
N ILE A 252 -0.46 10.32 15.73
CA ILE A 252 0.89 10.61 15.21
C ILE A 252 1.85 11.05 16.32
N GLY A 253 1.34 11.23 17.54
CA GLY A 253 2.08 11.80 18.66
C GLY A 253 2.44 13.27 18.40
N VAL A 254 3.59 13.68 18.91
CA VAL A 254 4.06 15.07 18.82
C VAL A 254 5.33 15.13 17.97
N GLY A 255 5.38 16.10 17.06
CA GLY A 255 6.58 16.47 16.33
C GLY A 255 6.44 16.35 14.80
N PRO A 256 7.06 17.27 14.05
CA PRO A 256 6.96 17.29 12.59
C PRO A 256 7.57 16.05 11.92
N SER A 257 8.56 15.41 12.55
CA SER A 257 9.20 14.19 12.02
C SER A 257 8.21 13.04 11.89
N ASN A 258 7.39 12.78 12.93
CA ASN A 258 6.36 11.75 12.87
C ASN A 258 5.29 12.08 11.82
N ALA A 259 4.85 13.35 11.79
CA ALA A 259 3.88 13.82 10.82
C ALA A 259 4.35 13.56 9.39
N LYS A 260 5.60 13.92 9.06
CA LYS A 260 6.21 13.64 7.76
C LYS A 260 6.23 12.13 7.48
N THR A 261 6.78 11.33 8.39
CA THR A 261 6.95 9.88 8.20
C THR A 261 5.62 9.17 7.95
N VAL A 262 4.56 9.47 8.71
CA VAL A 262 3.27 8.84 8.46
C VAL A 262 2.69 9.25 7.11
N THR A 263 2.79 10.53 6.73
CA THR A 263 2.24 11.01 5.46
C THR A 263 2.99 10.45 4.25
N ASP A 264 4.32 10.30 4.33
CA ASP A 264 5.14 9.71 3.26
C ASP A 264 4.65 8.31 2.88
N HIS A 265 4.28 7.52 3.89
CA HIS A 265 3.84 6.14 3.70
C HIS A 265 2.35 6.03 3.42
N LEU A 266 1.53 6.82 4.11
CA LEU A 266 0.07 6.78 3.94
C LEU A 266 -0.37 7.28 2.57
N ALA A 267 0.42 8.16 1.92
CA ALA A 267 0.15 8.66 0.58
C ALA A 267 0.01 7.55 -0.49
N VAL A 268 0.69 6.40 -0.33
CA VAL A 268 0.61 5.30 -1.31
C VAL A 268 -0.76 4.63 -1.33
N LEU A 269 -1.52 4.73 -0.23
CA LEU A 269 -2.88 4.20 -0.12
C LEU A 269 -3.93 5.09 -0.79
N ARG A 270 -3.53 6.27 -1.29
CA ARG A 270 -4.41 7.20 -2.01
C ARG A 270 -5.67 7.59 -1.21
N PRO A 271 -5.53 8.06 0.04
CA PRO A 271 -6.69 8.53 0.80
C PRO A 271 -7.37 9.70 0.07
N HIS A 272 -8.69 9.83 0.27
CA HIS A 272 -9.44 10.95 -0.28
C HIS A 272 -9.12 12.24 0.47
N VAL A 273 -8.95 12.13 1.79
CA VAL A 273 -8.62 13.26 2.65
C VAL A 273 -7.95 12.75 3.92
N TRP A 274 -7.03 13.57 4.44
CA TRP A 274 -6.62 13.50 5.84
C TRP A 274 -6.85 14.82 6.55
N LEU A 275 -7.21 14.80 7.82
CA LEU A 275 -7.41 16.00 8.65
C LEU A 275 -6.63 15.91 9.95
N MET A 276 -6.04 17.02 10.39
CA MET A 276 -5.40 17.12 11.70
C MET A 276 -6.42 17.58 12.75
N VAL A 277 -6.72 16.70 13.70
CA VAL A 277 -7.63 16.94 14.83
C VAL A 277 -6.83 16.76 16.12
N GLY A 278 -6.29 17.87 16.61
CA GLY A 278 -5.44 17.89 17.79
C GLY A 278 -5.41 19.25 18.46
N HIS A 279 -4.67 19.35 19.56
CA HIS A 279 -4.40 20.64 20.18
C HIS A 279 -3.30 21.38 19.43
N CYS A 280 -3.32 22.72 19.51
CA CYS A 280 -2.28 23.61 19.02
C CYS A 280 -1.30 24.00 20.14
#